data_AF-A0A357EEF3-F1
#
_entry.id   AF-A0A357EEF3-F1
#
_cell.length_a   1.000
_cell.length_b   1.000
_cell.length_c   1.000
_cell.angle_alpha   90.00
_cell.angle_beta   90.00
_cell.angle_gamma   90.00
#
_symmetry.space_group_name_H-M   'P 1'
#
loop_
_entity.id
_entity.type
_entity.pdbx_description
1 polymer ?
#
loop_
_entity_poly.entity_id
_entity_poly.type
_entity_poly.pdbx_seq_one_letter_code
_entity_poly.pdbx_strand_id
1 'polypeptide(L)'
;MTTQGLLVKGTNGEDYLLTTEPNRGAHTHRLVVVKKVNGQWTPVEGVQEVACREALIGAYVDFVVDLCRVLNSSATQWATEVASVQRHRCADEDEIVHNEIAIHGNLDYGHQ
;
A
#
# COMPACT_ATOMS: atom_id res chain seq x y z
N MET A 1 18.55 -27.70 -2.11
CA MET A 1 18.30 -26.41 -2.78
C MET A 1 17.03 -25.82 -2.19
N THR A 2 17.06 -24.55 -1.80
CA THR A 2 15.86 -23.82 -1.37
C THR A 2 15.13 -23.30 -2.61
N THR A 3 13.96 -23.85 -2.92
CA THR A 3 13.13 -23.36 -4.02
C THR A 3 12.55 -22.01 -3.63
N GLN A 4 12.88 -20.96 -4.39
CA GLN A 4 12.37 -19.61 -4.18
C GLN A 4 11.16 -19.37 -5.06
N GLY A 5 10.19 -18.59 -4.58
CA GLY A 5 8.97 -18.27 -5.32
C GLY A 5 7.92 -17.64 -4.44
N LEU A 6 6.75 -17.40 -5.02
CA LEU A 6 5.59 -16.92 -4.31
C LEU A 6 4.85 -18.10 -3.67
N LEU A 7 4.92 -18.19 -2.34
CA LEU A 7 4.21 -19.19 -1.56
C LEU A 7 2.73 -18.79 -1.43
N VAL A 8 1.84 -19.70 -1.76
CA VAL A 8 0.39 -19.50 -1.66
C VAL A 8 -0.24 -20.73 -1.01
N LYS A 9 -1.17 -20.48 -0.10
CA LYS A 9 -1.98 -21.56 0.49
C LYS A 9 -3.24 -21.79 -0.32
N GLY A 10 -3.47 -23.04 -0.68
CA GLY A 10 -4.71 -23.52 -1.27
C GLY A 10 -5.86 -23.47 -0.26
N THR A 11 -7.08 -23.62 -0.77
CA THR A 11 -8.31 -23.58 0.05
C THR A 11 -8.38 -24.67 1.09
N ASN A 12 -7.71 -25.81 0.87
CA ASN A 12 -7.68 -26.92 1.83
C ASN A 12 -6.40 -26.91 2.67
N GLY A 13 -5.67 -25.78 2.67
CA GLY A 13 -4.45 -25.58 3.44
C GLY A 13 -3.18 -26.16 2.81
N GLU A 14 -3.24 -26.61 1.56
CA GLU A 14 -2.06 -27.10 0.86
C GLU A 14 -1.10 -25.97 0.50
N ASP A 15 0.20 -26.21 0.58
CA ASP A 15 1.20 -25.23 0.16
C ASP A 15 1.49 -25.40 -1.34
N TYR A 16 1.29 -24.31 -2.10
CA TYR A 16 1.68 -24.16 -3.49
C TYR A 16 2.76 -23.10 -3.62
N LEU A 17 3.67 -23.26 -4.56
CA LEU A 17 4.72 -22.28 -4.85
C LEU A 17 4.71 -21.98 -6.35
N LEU A 18 4.42 -20.73 -6.69
CA LEU A 18 4.66 -20.21 -8.04
C LEU A 18 6.14 -19.84 -8.14
N THR A 19 6.87 -20.54 -9.00
CA THR A 19 8.32 -20.36 -9.19
C THR A 19 8.66 -20.28 -10.68
N THR A 20 9.94 -20.10 -10.98
CA THR A 20 10.45 -20.04 -12.34
C THR A 20 11.49 -21.13 -12.55
N GLU A 21 11.50 -21.74 -13.72
CA GLU A 21 12.58 -22.62 -14.14
C GLU A 21 13.14 -22.23 -15.50
N PRO A 22 14.43 -22.51 -15.77
CA PRO A 22 15.02 -22.25 -17.08
C PRO A 22 14.30 -23.04 -18.16
N ASN A 23 13.94 -22.37 -19.25
CA ASN A 23 13.42 -23.06 -20.42
C ASN A 23 14.59 -23.75 -21.14
N ARG A 24 14.59 -25.09 -21.18
CA ARG A 24 15.71 -25.84 -21.78
C ARG A 24 15.85 -25.47 -23.26
N GLY A 25 16.96 -24.84 -23.62
CA GLY A 25 17.26 -24.40 -24.99
C GLY A 25 16.92 -22.95 -25.32
N ALA A 26 16.43 -22.16 -24.36
CA ALA A 26 16.21 -20.72 -24.53
C ALA A 26 16.78 -19.91 -23.36
N HIS A 27 17.17 -18.66 -23.59
CA HIS A 27 17.58 -17.71 -22.53
C HIS A 27 16.38 -17.13 -21.77
N THR A 28 15.31 -17.91 -21.62
CA THR A 28 14.05 -17.49 -21.03
C THR A 28 13.71 -18.38 -19.85
N HIS A 29 13.03 -17.84 -18.85
CA HIS A 29 12.45 -18.63 -17.77
C HIS A 29 10.97 -18.90 -18.05
N ARG A 30 10.46 -20.04 -17.59
CA ARG A 30 9.03 -20.33 -17.59
C ARG A 30 8.50 -20.36 -16.16
N LEU A 31 7.29 -19.86 -15.98
CA LEU A 31 6.56 -19.98 -14.71
C LEU A 31 6.08 -21.42 -14.56
N VAL A 32 6.29 -21.97 -13.37
CA VAL A 32 5.83 -23.30 -12.99
C VAL A 32 5.24 -23.27 -11.60
N VAL A 33 4.30 -24.19 -11.37
CA VAL A 33 3.68 -24.39 -10.08
C VAL A 33 4.16 -25.69 -9.49
N VAL A 34 4.64 -25.64 -8.25
CA VAL A 34 4.96 -26.84 -7.47
C VAL A 34 4.08 -26.88 -6.23
N LYS A 35 3.68 -28.09 -5.82
CA LYS A 35 2.92 -28.36 -4.60
C LYS A 35 3.82 -29.01 -3.57
N LYS A 36 3.63 -28.70 -2.30
CA LYS A 36 4.34 -29.39 -1.21
C LYS A 36 3.64 -30.70 -0.89
N VAL A 37 4.33 -31.81 -1.09
CA VAL A 37 3.87 -33.16 -0.79
C VAL A 37 4.95 -33.84 0.06
N ASN A 38 4.60 -34.29 1.26
CA ASN A 38 5.53 -34.93 2.21
C ASN A 38 6.81 -34.11 2.46
N GLY A 39 6.68 -32.79 2.54
CA GLY A 39 7.79 -31.87 2.75
C GLY A 39 8.65 -31.58 1.51
N GLN A 40 8.34 -32.19 0.37
CA GLN A 40 9.04 -31.98 -0.91
C GLN A 40 8.18 -31.20 -1.90
N TRP A 41 8.83 -30.33 -2.69
CA TRP A 41 8.16 -29.60 -3.77
C TRP A 41 8.09 -30.48 -5.02
N THR A 42 6.87 -30.77 -5.46
CA THR A 42 6.58 -31.61 -6.63
C THR A 42 5.86 -30.79 -7.70
N PRO A 43 6.24 -30.88 -8.99
CA PRO A 43 5.54 -30.21 -10.07
C PRO A 43 4.06 -30.56 -10.09
N VAL A 44 3.21 -29.56 -10.30
CA VAL A 44 1.80 -29.78 -10.65
C VAL A 44 1.76 -29.93 -12.16
N GLU A 45 1.23 -31.04 -12.67
CA GLU A 45 1.18 -31.33 -14.11
C GLU A 45 -0.27 -31.37 -14.62
N GLY A 46 -0.43 -31.16 -15.92
CA GLY A 46 -1.72 -31.32 -16.61
C GLY A 46 -2.71 -30.18 -16.39
N VAL A 47 -4.01 -30.48 -16.39
CA VAL A 47 -5.08 -29.46 -16.33
C VAL A 47 -5.00 -28.62 -15.05
N GLN A 48 -4.53 -29.20 -13.95
CA GLN A 48 -4.35 -28.48 -12.69
C GLN A 48 -3.19 -27.47 -12.73
N GLU A 49 -2.17 -27.69 -13.57
CA GLU A 49 -1.04 -26.76 -13.70
C GLU A 49 -1.52 -25.39 -14.15
N VAL A 50 -2.34 -25.35 -15.21
CA VAL A 50 -2.83 -24.10 -15.81
C VAL A 50 -3.75 -23.37 -14.84
N ALA A 51 -4.73 -24.08 -14.28
CA ALA A 51 -5.68 -23.48 -13.33
C ALA A 51 -4.98 -22.95 -12.06
N CYS A 52 -4.04 -23.73 -11.50
CA CYS A 52 -3.24 -23.27 -10.37
C CYS A 52 -2.38 -22.06 -10.76
N ARG A 53 -1.74 -22.07 -11.92
CA ARG A 53 -0.89 -20.96 -12.37
C ARG A 53 -1.70 -19.66 -12.51
N GLU A 54 -2.87 -19.72 -13.14
CA GLU A 54 -3.75 -18.57 -13.31
C GLU A 54 -4.26 -18.03 -11.98
N ALA A 55 -4.68 -18.91 -11.06
CA ALA A 55 -5.10 -18.50 -9.73
C ALA A 55 -3.97 -17.81 -8.94
N LEU A 56 -2.75 -18.33 -9.04
CA LEU A 56 -1.57 -17.77 -8.37
C LEU A 56 -1.16 -16.42 -8.95
N ILE A 57 -1.24 -16.26 -10.28
CA ILE A 57 -1.01 -14.98 -10.95
C ILE A 57 -2.08 -13.96 -10.53
N GLY A 58 -3.36 -14.37 -10.49
CA GLY A 58 -4.46 -13.53 -10.03
C GLY A 58 -4.21 -13.00 -8.61
N ALA A 59 -3.90 -13.90 -7.66
CA ALA A 59 -3.60 -13.52 -6.29
C ALA A 59 -2.40 -12.56 -6.17
N TYR A 60 -1.37 -12.73 -7.00
CA TYR A 60 -0.23 -11.81 -7.04
C TYR A 60 -0.63 -10.41 -7.55
N VAL A 61 -1.43 -10.35 -8.62
CA VAL A 61 -1.93 -9.09 -9.16
C VAL A 61 -2.81 -8.38 -8.14
N ASP A 62 -3.72 -9.09 -7.49
CA ASP A 62 -4.60 -8.53 -6.46
C ASP A 62 -3.79 -7.96 -5.29
N PHE A 63 -2.77 -8.69 -4.82
CA PHE A 63 -1.86 -8.20 -3.78
C PHE A 63 -1.15 -6.90 -4.18
N VAL A 64 -0.63 -6.81 -5.41
CA VAL A 64 0.05 -5.59 -5.90
C VAL A 64 -0.93 -4.43 -6.02
N VAL A 65 -2.14 -4.68 -6.54
CA VAL A 65 -3.19 -3.67 -6.65
C VAL A 65 -3.56 -3.13 -5.28
N ASP A 66 -3.78 -3.99 -4.29
CA ASP A 66 -4.14 -3.58 -2.94
C ASP A 66 -3.00 -2.86 -2.23
N LEU A 67 -1.75 -3.29 -2.43
CA LEU A 67 -0.57 -2.56 -1.96
C LEU A 67 -0.54 -1.14 -2.53
N CYS A 68 -0.74 -0.98 -3.84
CA CYS A 68 -0.79 0.33 -4.48
C CYS A 68 -1.92 1.19 -3.94
N ARG A 69 -3.11 0.63 -3.69
CA ARG A 69 -4.24 1.35 -3.08
C ARG A 69 -3.88 1.85 -1.68
N VAL A 70 -3.28 1.00 -0.85
CA VAL A 70 -2.84 1.40 0.50
C VAL A 70 -1.83 2.54 0.41
N LEU A 71 -0.79 2.40 -0.41
CA LEU A 71 0.25 3.42 -0.59
C LEU A 71 -0.30 4.75 -1.13
N ASN A 72 -1.26 4.72 -2.05
CA ASN A 72 -1.88 5.94 -2.58
C ASN A 72 -2.82 6.60 -1.55
N SER A 73 -3.53 5.80 -0.76
CA SER A 73 -4.38 6.32 0.30
C SER A 73 -3.57 6.95 1.44
N SER A 74 -2.42 6.35 1.81
CA SER A 74 -1.52 6.90 2.82
C SER A 74 -0.82 8.18 2.35
N ALA A 75 -0.41 8.26 1.08
CA ALA A 75 0.10 9.51 0.50
C ALA A 75 -0.94 10.64 0.56
N THR A 76 -2.22 10.31 0.34
CA THR A 76 -3.32 11.28 0.44
C THR A 76 -3.57 11.72 1.88
N GLN A 77 -3.48 10.79 2.84
CA GLN A 77 -3.58 11.10 4.27
C GLN A 77 -2.44 12.02 4.73
N TRP A 78 -1.20 11.72 4.38
CA TRP A 78 -0.05 12.56 4.69
C TRP A 78 -0.15 13.95 4.05
N ALA A 79 -0.58 14.04 2.79
CA ALA A 79 -0.80 15.33 2.13
C ALA A 79 -1.91 16.15 2.82
N THR A 80 -2.96 15.50 3.31
CA THR A 80 -4.06 16.14 4.04
C THR A 80 -3.62 16.61 5.42
N GLU A 81 -2.84 15.81 6.14
CA GLU A 81 -2.30 16.10 7.47
C GLU A 81 -1.30 17.27 7.43
N VAL A 82 -0.40 17.30 6.43
CA VAL A 82 0.50 18.44 6.21
C VAL A 82 -0.29 19.70 5.84
N ALA A 83 -1.33 19.58 5.01
CA ALA A 83 -2.19 20.71 4.66
C ALA A 83 -3.00 21.23 5.85
N SER A 84 -3.46 20.38 6.77
CA SER A 84 -4.17 20.81 7.99
C SER A 84 -3.22 21.47 8.99
N VAL A 85 -2.00 20.95 9.16
CA VAL A 85 -0.97 21.58 10.00
C VAL A 85 -0.58 22.96 9.46
N GLN A 86 -0.44 23.09 8.14
CA GLN A 86 -0.12 24.38 7.50
C GLN A 86 -1.27 25.40 7.63
N ARG A 87 -2.53 24.96 7.49
CA ARG A 87 -3.70 25.84 7.70
C ARG A 87 -3.85 26.27 9.14
N HIS A 88 -3.54 25.41 10.11
CA HIS A 88 -3.59 25.80 11.53
C HIS A 88 -2.54 26.86 11.85
N ARG A 89 -1.33 26.72 11.28
CA ARG A 89 -0.25 27.68 11.45
C ARG A 89 -0.51 29.04 10.80
N CYS A 90 -1.20 29.10 9.65
CA CYS A 90 -1.62 30.36 9.05
C CYS A 90 -2.75 31.05 9.84
N ALA A 91 -3.65 30.29 10.45
CA ALA A 91 -4.74 30.87 11.26
C ALA A 91 -4.23 31.52 12.55
N ASP A 92 -3.15 31.01 13.15
CA ASP A 92 -2.54 31.61 14.35
C ASP A 92 -1.80 32.94 14.04
N GLU A 93 -1.37 33.18 12.80
CA GLU A 93 -0.66 34.42 12.43
C GLU A 93 -1.62 35.57 12.05
N ASP A 94 -2.89 35.29 11.76
CA ASP A 94 -3.90 36.33 11.49
C ASP A 94 -4.56 36.88 12.78
N GLU A 95 -4.43 36.22 13.93
CA GLU A 95 -5.04 36.68 15.20
C GLU A 95 -4.15 37.71 15.95
N ILE A 96 -2.89 37.90 15.55
CA ILE A 96 -1.94 38.77 16.28
C ILE A 96 -1.98 40.25 15.82
N VAL A 97 -2.73 40.62 14.77
CA VAL A 97 -2.69 41.99 14.19
C VAL A 97 -3.86 42.90 14.61
N HIS A 98 -4.71 42.50 15.56
CA HIS A 98 -5.88 43.31 15.96
C HIS A 98 -5.82 43.96 17.35
N ASN A 99 -4.65 44.03 18.01
CA ASN A 99 -4.56 44.60 19.36
C ASN A 99 -3.55 45.75 19.53
N GLU A 100 -3.49 46.67 18.56
CA GLU A 100 -2.99 48.02 18.81
C GLU A 100 -3.90 49.02 18.09
N ILE A 101 -4.71 49.75 18.86
CA ILE A 101 -5.01 51.19 18.78
C ILE A 101 -6.29 51.42 19.59
N ALA A 102 -6.09 51.77 20.86
CA ALA A 102 -7.05 52.55 21.64
C ALA A 102 -6.24 53.50 22.53
N ILE A 103 -5.77 54.59 21.93
CA ILE A 103 -5.28 55.74 22.69
C ILE A 103 -6.48 56.31 23.45
N HIS A 104 -6.49 56.15 24.77
CA HIS A 104 -7.45 56.80 25.66
C HIS A 104 -7.27 58.33 25.59
N GLY A 105 -8.04 58.97 24.72
CA GLY A 105 -8.36 60.39 24.82
C GLY A 105 -9.51 60.56 25.81
N ASN A 106 -9.19 60.94 27.04
CA ASN A 106 -10.19 61.45 27.99
C ASN A 106 -10.65 62.84 27.51
N LEU A 107 -11.87 62.90 26.96
CA LEU A 107 -12.66 64.13 26.86
C LEU A 107 -13.99 63.85 27.55
N ASP A 108 -14.05 64.21 28.83
CA ASP A 108 -15.26 64.22 29.63
C ASP A 108 -16.07 65.47 29.25
N TYR A 109 -17.23 65.26 28.63
CA TYR A 109 -18.25 66.28 28.38
C TYR A 109 -19.32 66.13 29.45
N GLY A 110 -19.43 67.11 30.34
CA GLY A 110 -20.45 67.14 31.38
C GLY A 110 -21.87 67.32 30.86
N HIS A 111 -22.85 66.85 31.65
CA HIS A 111 -24.13 67.52 31.90
C HIS A 111 -24.94 66.75 32.96
N GLN A 112 -25.14 67.36 34.14
CA GLN A 112 -26.43 67.84 34.66
C GLN A 112 -26.22 68.57 35.99
#